data_AF-A0AAJ2G0J5-F1
#
_entry.id   AF-A0AAJ2G0J5-F1
#
_cell.length_a   1.000
_cell.length_b   1.000
_cell.length_c   1.000
_cell.angle_alpha   90.00
_cell.angle_beta   90.00
_cell.angle_gamma   90.00
#
_symmetry.space_group_name_H-M   'P 1'
#
loop_
_entity.id
_entity.type
_entity.pdbx_description
1 polymer ?
#
loop_
_entity_poly.entity_id
_entity_poly.type
_entity_poly.pdbx_seq_one_letter_code
_entity_poly.pdbx_strand_id
1 'polypeptide(L)'
;MRKFTTLAMVALLAACKPAAEKTPVDADPVAPTVPEAKADGPNAATTAVSLDGEGLRFVDTNSGKTSLLAFGVPRAQAEAALANVAGKEDDRSTNEECGAGSMEFTRYDAMTLNFQDGKFAGWFLGNEPGADSYSTMSGIAIGTTRAKAKESVTIVDLEDSTLGEEFSIGTGDKVIGGMFAAPGDAAKIDALFAGTNCFFR
;
A
#
# COMPACT_ATOMS: atom_id res chain seq x y z
N MET A 1 -45.69 -65.89 25.15
CA MET A 1 -46.32 -66.12 23.84
C MET A 1 -46.71 -64.77 23.23
N ARG A 2 -46.46 -64.60 21.92
CA ARG A 2 -47.12 -63.69 20.94
C ARG A 2 -47.34 -62.21 21.34
N LYS A 3 -46.62 -61.25 20.74
CA LYS A 3 -46.79 -60.67 19.38
C LYS A 3 -47.98 -59.70 19.24
N PHE A 4 -47.64 -58.47 18.85
CA PHE A 4 -48.21 -57.66 17.75
C PHE A 4 -49.34 -56.62 17.99
N THR A 5 -48.95 -55.36 17.77
CA THR A 5 -49.52 -54.32 16.85
C THR A 5 -50.37 -53.13 17.37
N THR A 6 -49.95 -51.95 16.88
CA THR A 6 -50.70 -50.76 16.39
C THR A 6 -51.35 -49.75 17.34
N LEU A 7 -50.67 -48.58 17.42
CA LEU A 7 -51.10 -47.26 16.89
C LEU A 7 -52.48 -46.70 17.31
N ALA A 8 -52.48 -45.59 18.05
CA ALA A 8 -53.41 -44.48 17.83
C ALA A 8 -52.88 -43.17 18.43
N MET A 9 -53.10 -42.11 17.67
CA MET A 9 -52.66 -40.73 17.77
C MET A 9 -53.61 -39.92 18.67
N VAL A 10 -53.13 -38.80 19.22
CA VAL A 10 -53.76 -37.45 19.22
C VAL A 10 -53.39 -36.64 20.48
N ALA A 11 -53.06 -35.39 20.17
CA ALA A 11 -52.47 -34.30 20.92
C ALA A 11 -53.23 -33.80 22.16
N LEU A 12 -52.49 -33.13 23.05
CA LEU A 12 -52.81 -31.80 23.61
C LEU A 12 -51.63 -31.34 24.49
N LEU A 13 -50.71 -30.55 23.93
CA LEU A 13 -49.74 -29.80 24.73
C LEU A 13 -50.08 -28.31 24.63
N ALA A 14 -50.67 -27.84 25.73
CA ALA A 14 -50.97 -26.45 26.01
C ALA A 14 -49.67 -25.64 26.20
N ALA A 15 -49.83 -24.34 25.97
CA ALA A 15 -48.82 -23.31 25.82
C ALA A 15 -47.87 -23.10 27.02
N CYS A 16 -46.61 -22.76 26.70
CA CYS A 16 -45.87 -21.69 27.35
C CYS A 16 -44.76 -21.22 26.40
N LYS A 17 -44.93 -20.02 25.80
CA LYS A 17 -43.87 -19.33 25.06
C LYS A 17 -42.96 -18.61 26.07
N PRO A 18 -41.65 -18.88 26.12
CA PRO A 18 -40.70 -17.90 26.61
C PRO A 18 -40.53 -16.82 25.54
N ALA A 19 -40.65 -15.56 25.93
CA ALA A 19 -40.25 -14.44 25.08
C ALA A 19 -38.75 -14.58 24.80
N ALA A 20 -38.37 -14.52 23.53
CA ALA A 20 -36.97 -14.45 23.14
C ALA A 20 -36.41 -13.10 23.62
N GLU A 21 -35.65 -13.12 24.72
CA GLU A 21 -34.74 -12.03 25.06
C GLU A 21 -33.78 -11.86 23.89
N LYS A 22 -33.86 -10.71 23.23
CA LYS A 22 -32.90 -10.33 22.21
C LYS A 22 -31.58 -10.06 22.92
N THR A 23 -30.67 -11.01 22.81
CA THR A 23 -29.25 -10.80 23.11
C THR A 23 -28.81 -9.53 22.37
N PRO A 24 -28.18 -8.55 23.05
CA PRO A 24 -27.58 -7.42 22.36
C PRO A 24 -26.60 -7.96 21.32
N VAL A 25 -26.80 -7.55 20.07
CA VAL A 25 -25.84 -7.83 18.99
C VAL A 25 -24.56 -7.09 19.39
N ASP A 26 -23.49 -7.84 19.61
CA ASP A 26 -22.15 -7.30 19.81
C ASP A 26 -21.88 -6.26 18.71
N ALA A 27 -21.45 -5.06 19.12
CA ALA A 27 -21.05 -4.02 18.18
C ALA A 27 -19.91 -4.57 17.32
N ASP A 28 -20.00 -4.36 16.00
CA ASP A 28 -18.91 -4.69 15.07
C ASP A 28 -17.60 -4.10 15.60
N PRO A 29 -16.47 -4.84 15.52
CA PRO A 29 -15.18 -4.31 15.93
C PRO A 29 -14.92 -3.00 15.20
N VAL A 30 -14.83 -1.90 15.95
CA VAL A 30 -14.44 -0.61 15.39
C VAL A 30 -13.00 -0.77 14.90
N ALA A 31 -12.81 -0.70 13.58
CA ALA A 31 -11.48 -0.69 12.99
C ALA A 31 -10.65 0.43 13.65
N PRO A 32 -9.39 0.17 14.04
CA PRO A 32 -8.52 1.21 14.56
C PRO A 32 -8.50 2.39 13.59
N THR A 33 -8.58 3.61 14.11
CA THR A 33 -8.45 4.82 13.29
C THR A 33 -7.08 4.83 12.64
N VAL A 34 -7.03 4.81 11.30
CA VAL A 34 -5.79 4.98 10.55
C VAL A 34 -5.29 6.41 10.80
N PRO A 35 -4.03 6.61 11.22
CA PRO A 35 -3.49 7.95 11.41
C PRO A 35 -3.59 8.81 10.14
N GLU A 36 -3.92 10.10 10.31
CA GLU A 36 -3.88 11.06 9.22
C GLU A 36 -2.44 11.33 8.77
N ALA A 37 -2.26 11.62 7.48
CA ALA A 37 -0.96 12.01 6.94
C ALA A 37 -0.52 13.37 7.45
N LYS A 38 0.78 13.54 7.70
CA LYS A 38 1.31 14.72 8.38
C LYS A 38 1.72 15.79 7.39
N ALA A 39 2.58 15.43 6.44
CA ALA A 39 3.21 16.36 5.50
C ALA A 39 3.64 17.69 6.16
N ASP A 40 4.25 17.60 7.34
CA ASP A 40 4.57 18.75 8.22
C ASP A 40 6.05 19.14 8.18
N GLY A 41 6.79 18.64 7.19
CA GLY A 41 8.19 18.99 6.96
C GLY A 41 8.38 20.47 6.61
N PRO A 42 9.56 21.05 6.90
CA PRO A 42 9.86 22.47 6.68
C PRO A 42 9.65 22.95 5.23
N ASN A 43 9.72 22.04 4.25
CA ASN A 43 9.57 22.33 2.82
C ASN A 43 8.28 21.73 2.22
N ALA A 44 7.36 21.22 3.04
CA ALA A 44 6.14 20.56 2.55
C ALA A 44 5.32 21.43 1.59
N ALA A 45 5.26 22.75 1.82
CA ALA A 45 4.50 23.68 0.98
C ALA A 45 5.20 24.06 -0.34
N THR A 46 6.52 23.86 -0.45
CA THR A 46 7.34 24.38 -1.55
C THR A 46 8.06 23.30 -2.34
N THR A 47 7.98 22.04 -1.90
CA THR A 47 8.66 20.91 -2.53
C THR A 47 7.69 19.75 -2.73
N ALA A 48 7.48 19.36 -3.98
CA ALA A 48 6.79 18.12 -4.31
C ALA A 48 7.80 16.97 -4.41
N VAL A 49 7.35 15.74 -4.10
CA VAL A 49 8.16 14.53 -4.28
C VAL A 49 7.55 13.72 -5.42
N SER A 50 8.38 13.47 -6.43
CA SER A 50 8.03 12.66 -7.56
C SER A 50 8.68 11.27 -7.49
N LEU A 51 7.87 10.26 -7.80
CA LEU A 51 8.25 8.86 -7.85
C LEU A 51 9.11 8.61 -9.09
N ASP A 52 10.32 8.07 -8.90
CA ASP A 52 11.29 7.87 -9.96
C ASP A 52 11.89 6.45 -9.86
N GLY A 53 12.12 5.81 -11.01
CA GLY A 53 12.72 4.46 -11.06
C GLY A 53 14.15 4.42 -10.54
N GLU A 54 14.81 5.57 -10.40
CA GLU A 54 16.18 5.70 -9.89
C GLU A 54 16.25 6.18 -8.43
N GLY A 55 15.11 6.45 -7.79
CA GLY A 55 15.05 7.01 -6.43
C GLY A 55 13.83 7.91 -6.20
N LEU A 56 14.02 9.04 -5.53
CA LEU A 56 12.97 10.05 -5.35
C LEU A 56 13.42 11.38 -5.92
N ARG A 57 12.56 12.04 -6.70
CA ARG A 57 12.84 13.32 -7.31
C ARG A 57 12.13 14.44 -6.57
N PHE A 58 12.88 15.38 -6.02
CA PHE A 58 12.33 16.55 -5.35
C PHE A 58 12.18 17.67 -6.36
N VAL A 59 11.02 18.32 -6.36
CA VAL A 59 10.66 19.39 -7.31
C VAL A 59 10.31 20.63 -6.51
N ASP A 60 11.12 21.69 -6.63
CA ASP A 60 10.78 23.00 -6.10
C ASP A 60 9.58 23.55 -6.88
N THR A 61 8.45 23.75 -6.21
CA THR A 61 7.17 24.10 -6.86
C THR A 61 7.13 25.54 -7.37
N ASN A 62 8.03 26.40 -6.89
CA ASN A 62 8.12 27.80 -7.30
C ASN A 62 8.94 27.97 -8.59
N SER A 63 10.02 27.20 -8.74
CA SER A 63 11.01 27.34 -9.80
C SER A 63 11.02 26.20 -10.81
N GLY A 64 10.39 25.07 -10.48
CA GLY A 64 10.41 23.85 -11.28
C GLY A 64 11.77 23.13 -11.28
N LYS A 65 12.73 23.59 -10.46
CA LYS A 65 14.03 22.92 -10.34
C LYS A 65 13.85 21.54 -9.72
N THR A 66 14.57 20.56 -10.27
CA THR A 66 14.51 19.19 -9.77
C THR A 66 15.86 18.71 -9.25
N SER A 67 15.83 17.88 -8.22
CA SER A 67 16.98 17.14 -7.71
C SER A 67 16.61 15.67 -7.50
N LEU A 68 17.55 14.77 -7.78
CA LEU A 68 17.35 13.34 -7.60
C LEU A 68 18.06 12.89 -6.32
N LEU A 69 17.30 12.32 -5.39
CA LEU A 69 17.81 11.46 -4.33
C LEU A 69 17.93 10.05 -4.91
N ALA A 70 19.08 9.76 -5.50
CA ALA A 70 19.32 8.50 -6.18
C ALA A 70 19.46 7.33 -5.18
N PHE A 71 19.17 6.12 -5.63
CA PHE A 71 19.57 4.91 -4.90
C PHE A 71 21.09 4.88 -4.65
N GLY A 72 21.48 4.23 -3.56
CA GLY A 72 22.85 4.10 -3.10
C GLY A 72 23.32 5.19 -2.13
N VAL A 73 22.55 6.27 -1.93
CA VAL A 73 22.88 7.29 -0.92
C VAL A 73 22.74 6.74 0.50
N PRO A 74 23.49 7.27 1.48
CA PRO A 74 23.38 6.83 2.88
C PRO A 74 21.97 7.00 3.46
N ARG A 75 21.53 6.07 4.31
CA ARG A 75 20.21 6.10 4.97
C ARG A 75 19.89 7.45 5.60
N ALA A 76 20.81 7.99 6.41
CA ALA A 76 20.62 9.27 7.08
C ALA A 76 20.37 10.44 6.09
N GLN A 77 21.01 10.40 4.91
CA GLN A 77 20.79 11.41 3.87
C GLN A 77 19.40 11.27 3.25
N ALA A 78 18.96 10.04 2.98
CA ALA A 78 17.64 9.79 2.40
C ALA A 78 16.50 10.16 3.36
N GLU A 79 16.61 9.76 4.62
CA GLU A 79 15.66 10.11 5.68
C GLU A 79 15.60 11.63 5.87
N ALA A 80 16.74 12.31 5.95
CA ALA A 80 16.76 13.77 6.07
C ALA A 80 16.13 14.46 4.85
N ALA A 81 16.37 13.95 3.64
CA ALA A 81 15.78 14.51 2.43
C ALA A 81 14.26 14.37 2.43
N LEU A 82 13.72 13.17 2.70
CA LEU A 82 12.28 12.97 2.72
C LEU A 82 11.62 13.69 3.91
N ALA A 83 12.26 13.72 5.08
CA ALA A 83 11.72 14.39 6.26
C ALA A 83 11.56 15.91 6.08
N ASN A 84 12.34 16.53 5.18
CA ASN A 84 12.13 17.93 4.84
C ASN A 84 10.75 18.19 4.19
N VAL A 85 10.12 17.17 3.63
CA VAL A 85 8.80 17.28 3.00
C VAL A 85 7.74 16.54 3.82
N ALA A 86 7.95 15.25 4.08
CA ALA A 86 6.98 14.39 4.75
C ALA A 86 6.90 14.61 6.27
N GLY A 87 7.91 15.25 6.87
CA GLY A 87 8.00 15.44 8.31
C GLY A 87 8.72 14.28 9.02
N LYS A 88 8.36 14.03 10.27
CA LYS A 88 9.01 12.98 11.08
C LYS A 88 8.57 11.58 10.60
N GLU A 89 9.49 10.61 10.64
CA GLU A 89 9.15 9.21 10.40
C GLU A 89 8.19 8.64 11.45
N ASP A 90 7.34 7.72 11.01
CA ASP A 90 6.42 6.97 11.86
C ASP A 90 7.09 5.82 12.57
N ASP A 91 7.89 5.06 11.82
CA ASP A 91 8.51 3.83 12.30
C ASP A 91 9.82 3.54 11.56
N ARG A 92 10.67 2.76 12.24
CA ARG A 92 11.85 2.11 11.66
C ARG A 92 11.83 0.64 12.01
N SER A 93 11.94 -0.21 11.01
CA SER A 93 11.91 -1.66 11.18
C SER A 93 13.00 -2.35 10.36
N THR A 94 13.18 -3.65 10.59
CA THR A 94 14.15 -4.50 9.89
C THR A 94 13.51 -5.84 9.56
N ASN A 95 13.93 -6.46 8.46
CA ASN A 95 13.56 -7.83 8.13
C ASN A 95 14.78 -8.59 7.58
N GLU A 96 15.16 -9.66 8.27
CA GLU A 96 16.30 -10.51 7.93
C GLU A 96 15.95 -11.59 6.89
N GLU A 97 14.67 -11.83 6.65
CA GLU A 97 14.15 -12.93 5.81
C GLU A 97 13.73 -12.46 4.41
N CYS A 98 14.07 -11.24 4.01
CA CYS A 98 13.82 -10.77 2.65
C CYS A 98 14.67 -11.57 1.64
N GLY A 99 14.09 -11.93 0.50
CA GLY A 99 14.81 -12.66 -0.55
C GLY A 99 16.05 -11.92 -1.11
N ALA A 100 16.09 -10.60 -0.95
CA ALA A 100 17.25 -9.77 -1.30
C ALA A 100 18.36 -9.75 -0.24
N GLY A 101 18.16 -10.40 0.92
CA GLY A 101 19.01 -10.30 2.11
C GLY A 101 18.42 -9.35 3.17
N SER A 102 19.15 -9.14 4.28
CA SER A 102 18.67 -8.27 5.37
C SER A 102 18.36 -6.86 4.87
N MET A 103 17.16 -6.38 5.19
CA MET A 103 16.68 -5.05 4.83
C MET A 103 16.26 -4.24 6.05
N GLU A 104 16.37 -2.92 5.94
CA GLU A 104 15.86 -1.97 6.91
C GLU A 104 14.84 -1.05 6.24
N PHE A 105 13.87 -0.55 7.01
CA PHE A 105 12.78 0.27 6.50
C PHE A 105 12.61 1.51 7.37
N THR A 106 12.21 2.61 6.74
CA THR A 106 11.76 3.81 7.43
C THR A 106 10.47 4.28 6.78
N ARG A 107 9.42 4.47 7.58
CA ARG A 107 8.07 4.78 7.10
C ARG A 107 7.68 6.22 7.38
N TYR A 108 7.03 6.85 6.39
CA TYR A 108 6.44 8.18 6.42
C TYR A 108 5.05 8.12 5.80
N ASP A 109 4.01 8.02 6.64
CA ASP A 109 2.63 7.82 6.20
C ASP A 109 2.56 6.64 5.20
N ALA A 110 2.09 6.84 3.96
CA ALA A 110 2.03 5.82 2.92
C ALA A 110 3.39 5.43 2.27
N MET A 111 4.44 6.25 2.46
CA MET A 111 5.75 6.05 1.84
C MET A 111 6.66 5.23 2.76
N THR A 112 7.28 4.19 2.21
CA THR A 112 8.33 3.42 2.89
C THR A 112 9.63 3.52 2.10
N LEU A 113 10.68 3.98 2.77
CA LEU A 113 12.04 3.93 2.25
C LEU A 113 12.67 2.59 2.64
N ASN A 114 13.26 1.90 1.67
CA ASN A 114 13.90 0.62 1.85
C ASN A 114 15.42 0.80 1.80
N PHE A 115 16.11 0.13 2.71
CA PHE A 115 17.56 0.21 2.85
C PHE A 115 18.21 -1.16 2.86
N GLN A 116 19.41 -1.22 2.30
CA GLN A 116 20.30 -2.37 2.36
C GLN A 116 21.73 -1.86 2.54
N ASP A 117 22.50 -2.50 3.43
CA ASP A 117 23.88 -2.08 3.75
C ASP A 117 23.99 -0.59 4.12
N GLY A 118 22.99 -0.06 4.83
CA GLY A 118 22.91 1.35 5.23
C GLY A 118 22.68 2.34 4.09
N LYS A 119 22.28 1.87 2.90
CA LYS A 119 22.04 2.68 1.71
C LYS A 119 20.60 2.59 1.24
N PHE A 120 20.08 3.69 0.70
CA PHE A 120 18.75 3.77 0.09
C PHE A 120 18.70 2.86 -1.15
N ALA A 121 17.93 1.78 -1.06
CA ALA A 121 17.92 0.72 -2.06
C ALA A 121 16.62 0.65 -2.85
N GLY A 122 15.54 1.22 -2.33
CA GLY A 122 14.22 1.19 -2.96
C GLY A 122 13.20 2.00 -2.19
N TRP A 123 12.02 2.16 -2.77
CA TRP A 123 10.88 2.76 -2.11
C TRP A 123 9.60 2.00 -2.45
N PHE A 124 8.64 2.06 -1.55
CA PHE A 124 7.29 1.53 -1.70
C PHE A 124 6.27 2.60 -1.30
N LEU A 125 5.21 2.74 -2.09
CA LEU A 125 4.07 3.61 -1.81
C LEU A 125 2.80 2.76 -1.84
N GLY A 126 2.12 2.65 -0.70
CA GLY A 126 0.84 1.95 -0.57
C GLY A 126 -0.36 2.88 -0.70
N ASN A 127 -1.55 2.32 -0.89
CA ASN A 127 -2.82 3.05 -0.86
C ASN A 127 -3.28 3.30 0.58
N GLU A 128 -2.60 4.22 1.23
CA GLU A 128 -2.80 4.64 2.61
C GLU A 128 -2.83 6.17 2.69
N PRO A 129 -3.25 6.79 3.82
CA PRO A 129 -3.20 8.24 3.98
C PRO A 129 -1.82 8.81 3.64
N GLY A 130 -1.79 9.90 2.87
CA GLY A 130 -0.57 10.56 2.42
C GLY A 130 -0.07 10.12 1.05
N ALA A 131 -0.64 9.06 0.46
CA ALA A 131 -0.27 8.59 -0.87
C ALA A 131 -0.53 9.62 -1.99
N ASP A 132 -1.53 10.48 -1.80
CA ASP A 132 -1.90 11.57 -2.71
C ASP A 132 -0.85 12.67 -2.83
N SER A 133 0.12 12.71 -1.90
CA SER A 133 1.26 13.63 -1.94
C SER A 133 2.33 13.24 -2.97
N TYR A 134 2.21 12.06 -3.59
CA TYR A 134 3.23 11.48 -4.46
C TYR A 134 2.67 11.14 -5.84
N SER A 135 3.44 11.43 -6.87
CA SER A 135 3.16 10.99 -8.24
C SER A 135 4.44 10.88 -9.05
N THR A 136 4.46 10.07 -10.10
CA THR A 136 5.53 10.15 -11.11
C THR A 136 5.47 11.49 -11.85
N MET A 137 6.54 11.87 -12.55
CA MET A 137 6.55 13.09 -13.36
C MET A 137 5.51 13.08 -14.49
N SER A 138 5.04 11.91 -14.91
CA SER A 138 3.96 11.71 -15.87
C SER A 138 2.57 11.69 -15.24
N GLY A 139 2.45 11.95 -13.93
CA GLY A 139 1.18 12.04 -13.22
C GLY A 139 0.59 10.69 -12.79
N ILE A 140 1.34 9.59 -12.90
CA ILE A 140 0.92 8.30 -12.37
C ILE A 140 1.04 8.30 -10.85
N ALA A 141 -0.08 8.07 -10.17
CA ALA A 141 -0.20 8.05 -8.71
C ALA A 141 -1.15 6.92 -8.25
N ILE A 142 -1.18 6.66 -6.95
CA ILE A 142 -2.20 5.81 -6.33
C ILE A 142 -3.60 6.32 -6.72
N GLY A 143 -4.50 5.39 -7.05
CA GLY A 143 -5.86 5.72 -7.50
C GLY A 143 -6.01 5.99 -9.00
N THR A 144 -4.92 6.20 -9.75
CA THR A 144 -4.96 6.33 -11.22
C THR A 144 -5.49 5.03 -11.82
N THR A 145 -6.43 5.10 -12.77
CA THR A 145 -6.94 3.90 -13.43
C THR A 145 -5.96 3.37 -14.47
N ARG A 146 -5.99 2.06 -14.74
CA ARG A 146 -5.19 1.42 -15.80
C ARG A 146 -5.38 2.12 -17.15
N ALA A 147 -6.62 2.39 -17.54
CA ALA A 147 -6.93 3.14 -18.76
C ALA A 147 -6.28 4.53 -18.78
N LYS A 148 -6.40 5.28 -17.67
CA LYS A 148 -5.84 6.63 -17.58
C LYS A 148 -4.31 6.60 -17.63
N ALA A 149 -3.69 5.66 -16.94
CA ALA A 149 -2.24 5.51 -16.93
C ALA A 149 -1.69 5.21 -18.34
N LYS A 150 -2.37 4.37 -19.13
CA LYS A 150 -2.01 4.06 -20.54
C LYS A 150 -2.01 5.29 -21.45
N GLU A 151 -2.69 6.38 -21.09
CA GLU A 151 -2.63 7.64 -21.85
C GLU A 151 -1.29 8.38 -21.68
N SER A 152 -0.55 8.10 -20.60
CA SER A 152 0.66 8.85 -20.22
C SER A 152 1.93 8.01 -20.23
N VAL A 153 1.82 6.69 -20.02
CA VAL A 153 2.96 5.77 -19.97
C VAL A 153 2.63 4.44 -20.67
N THR A 154 3.67 3.75 -21.15
CA THR A 154 3.53 2.35 -21.57
C THR A 154 3.53 1.48 -20.33
N ILE A 155 2.45 0.72 -20.15
CA ILE A 155 2.30 -0.26 -19.08
C ILE A 155 2.64 -1.63 -19.65
N VAL A 156 3.50 -2.37 -18.96
CA VAL A 156 3.79 -3.77 -19.22
C VAL A 156 3.24 -4.57 -18.04
N ASP A 157 2.17 -5.33 -18.30
CA ASP A 157 1.59 -6.22 -17.30
C ASP A 157 2.56 -7.40 -17.03
N LEU A 158 2.72 -7.77 -15.76
CA LEU A 158 3.53 -8.92 -15.35
C LEU A 158 2.60 -10.12 -15.19
N GLU A 159 2.59 -10.99 -16.21
CA GLU A 159 1.82 -12.23 -16.18
C GLU A 159 2.31 -13.17 -15.06
N ASP A 160 1.38 -13.93 -14.49
CA ASP A 160 1.64 -14.93 -13.44
C ASP A 160 2.29 -14.40 -12.15
N SER A 161 2.12 -13.10 -11.84
CA SER A 161 2.62 -12.55 -10.57
C SER A 161 1.89 -13.15 -9.36
N THR A 162 2.68 -13.57 -8.36
CA THR A 162 2.19 -14.01 -7.05
C THR A 162 1.66 -12.85 -6.20
N LEU A 163 1.90 -11.61 -6.62
CA LEU A 163 1.43 -10.39 -5.94
C LEU A 163 0.09 -9.88 -6.49
N GLY A 164 -0.49 -10.54 -7.50
CA GLY A 164 -1.75 -10.16 -8.13
C GLY A 164 -1.56 -9.41 -9.45
N GLU A 165 -2.34 -8.36 -9.68
CA GLU A 165 -2.35 -7.59 -10.93
C GLU A 165 -1.15 -6.63 -11.01
N GLU A 166 0.05 -7.19 -11.10
CA GLU A 166 1.32 -6.47 -11.15
C GLU A 166 1.60 -5.92 -12.56
N PHE A 167 2.21 -4.74 -12.60
CA PHE A 167 2.66 -4.11 -13.84
C PHE A 167 3.97 -3.34 -13.62
N SER A 168 4.57 -2.92 -14.73
CA SER A 168 5.72 -2.04 -14.74
C SER A 168 5.58 -0.90 -15.75
N ILE A 169 6.26 0.20 -15.46
CA ILE A 169 6.42 1.36 -16.35
C ILE A 169 7.90 1.75 -16.39
N GLY A 170 8.35 2.31 -17.51
CA GLY A 170 9.77 2.62 -17.73
C GLY A 170 10.53 1.49 -18.44
N THR A 171 11.85 1.66 -18.58
CA THR A 171 12.72 0.70 -19.29
C THR A 171 14.10 0.62 -18.65
N GLY A 172 14.80 -0.50 -18.85
CA GLY A 172 16.14 -0.73 -18.31
C GLY A 172 16.14 -0.71 -16.78
N ASP A 173 17.11 0.00 -16.20
CA ASP A 173 17.26 0.11 -14.73
C ASP A 173 16.31 1.16 -14.10
N LYS A 174 15.49 1.83 -14.91
CA LYS A 174 14.61 2.94 -14.50
C LYS A 174 13.14 2.51 -14.48
N VAL A 175 12.87 1.38 -13.85
CA VAL A 175 11.55 0.77 -13.81
C VAL A 175 10.86 1.12 -12.51
N ILE A 176 9.59 1.52 -12.62
CA ILE A 176 8.65 1.60 -11.52
C ILE A 176 7.68 0.44 -11.69
N GLY A 177 7.61 -0.42 -10.68
CA GLY A 177 6.58 -1.45 -10.58
C GLY A 177 5.34 -0.89 -9.89
N GLY A 178 4.21 -1.57 -10.08
CA GLY A 178 2.98 -1.26 -9.38
C GLY A 178 2.01 -2.42 -9.37
N MET A 179 0.96 -2.28 -8.58
CA MET A 179 -0.12 -3.26 -8.47
C MET A 179 -1.46 -2.56 -8.69
N PHE A 180 -2.33 -3.17 -9.49
CA PHE A 180 -3.73 -2.75 -9.58
C PHE A 180 -4.57 -3.45 -8.52
N ALA A 181 -5.56 -2.74 -7.97
CA ALA A 181 -6.50 -3.28 -6.98
C ALA A 181 -7.42 -4.40 -7.54
N ALA A 182 -7.55 -4.48 -8.87
CA ALA A 182 -8.41 -5.43 -9.56
C ALA A 182 -7.95 -5.63 -11.02
N PRO A 183 -8.52 -6.61 -11.75
CA PRO A 183 -8.32 -6.72 -13.19
C PRO A 183 -9.07 -5.63 -13.97
N GLY A 184 -8.60 -5.38 -15.20
CA GLY A 184 -9.31 -4.57 -16.20
C GLY A 184 -8.99 -3.07 -16.21
N ASP A 185 -9.52 -2.36 -17.20
CA ASP A 185 -9.12 -0.99 -17.52
C ASP A 185 -9.57 0.06 -16.48
N ALA A 186 -10.64 -0.23 -15.72
CA ALA A 186 -11.11 0.63 -14.63
C ALA A 186 -10.34 0.41 -13.32
N ALA A 187 -9.49 -0.62 -13.24
CA ALA A 187 -8.74 -0.93 -12.04
C ALA A 187 -7.81 0.21 -11.67
N LYS A 188 -7.79 0.55 -10.39
CA LYS A 188 -6.95 1.61 -9.84
C LYS A 188 -5.61 1.05 -9.39
N ILE A 189 -4.56 1.85 -9.52
CA ILE A 189 -3.26 1.55 -8.92
C ILE A 189 -3.41 1.61 -7.39
N ASP A 190 -3.02 0.54 -6.72
CA ASP A 190 -3.09 0.37 -5.26
C ASP A 190 -1.72 0.43 -4.60
N ALA A 191 -0.65 0.18 -5.37
CA ALA A 191 0.71 0.37 -4.92
C ALA A 191 1.65 0.74 -6.07
N LEU A 192 2.71 1.47 -5.74
CA LEU A 192 3.83 1.77 -6.63
C LEU A 192 5.14 1.51 -5.89
N PHE A 193 6.17 1.07 -6.60
CA PHE A 193 7.48 0.79 -6.00
C PHE A 193 8.61 0.85 -7.03
N ALA A 194 9.83 1.11 -6.56
CA ALA A 194 11.04 0.95 -7.37
C ALA A 194 12.23 0.52 -6.51
N GLY A 195 13.27 0.02 -7.18
CA GLY A 195 14.45 -0.53 -6.52
C GLY A 195 14.15 -1.81 -5.73
N THR A 196 14.99 -2.10 -4.74
CA THR A 196 14.88 -3.31 -3.91
C THR A 196 13.68 -3.18 -2.96
N ASN A 197 12.78 -4.17 -3.03
CA ASN A 197 11.60 -4.30 -2.18
C ASN A 197 11.55 -5.71 -1.57
N CYS A 198 10.96 -5.82 -0.37
CA CYS A 198 10.83 -7.09 0.34
C CYS A 198 9.47 -7.75 0.04
N PHE A 199 9.27 -8.17 -1.20
CA PHE A 199 8.09 -8.95 -1.57
C PHE A 199 8.40 -10.44 -1.46
N PHE A 200 7.59 -11.16 -0.68
CA PHE A 200 7.65 -12.62 -0.65
C PHE A 200 7.08 -13.16 -1.97
N ARG A 201 7.91 -13.91 -2.69
CA ARG A 201 7.55 -14.57 -3.96
C ARG A 201 8.05 -16.01 -3.94
#